data_AF-A0A927H5W3-F1
#
_entry.id   AF-A0A927H5W3-F1
#
_cell.length_a   1.000
_cell.length_b   1.000
_cell.length_c   1.000
_cell.angle_alpha   90.00
_cell.angle_beta   90.00
_cell.angle_gamma   90.00
#
_symmetry.space_group_name_H-M   'P 1'
#
loop_
_entity.id
_entity.type
_entity.pdbx_description
1 polymer ?
#
loop_
_entity_poly.entity_id
_entity_poly.type
_entity_poly.pdbx_seq_one_letter_code
_entity_poly.pdbx_strand_id
1 'polypeptide(L)'
;MLKTKKNLKPIFLHSSWRTSSTYLWNKYRSHSYITAYYEPFHEILNTISHSEVELLTHKSWESKHPELVRPYFSEYLPLIQIRGVEGFKNDFSYSNFFVNNEELIEQKFYIERLLDSAIASQQKPVLGFCRSTGRTRWMREMFPNAVHILLMRNPIQQWLSGYQQKIKNDNDAFIIIYLLLMGLVKENKYIICVRNYYGIPQLNSNDMSELMNFYRQQKLSDEILYEIFLHIYIFTMIESYNQVDLVIDIDKLSKSKLYNKYIGLLQRSLTGVNLDFSDASVNYTDHMSFNIDFNQCNINVIEFFSKWLSRNRREIHATNKEIKNIIKIINYCIT
;
A
#
# COMPACT_ATOMS: atom_id res chain seq x y z
N MET A 1 27.04 1.95 -25.90
CA MET A 1 26.02 0.90 -26.10
C MET A 1 24.66 1.51 -25.76
N LEU A 2 23.90 1.94 -26.77
CA LEU A 2 22.61 2.63 -26.61
C LEU A 2 21.58 1.67 -25.99
N LYS A 3 21.38 1.74 -24.68
CA LYS A 3 20.20 1.14 -24.04
C LYS A 3 18.99 1.86 -24.63
N THR A 4 18.31 1.23 -25.57
CA THR A 4 17.09 1.77 -26.16
C THR A 4 16.08 2.06 -25.05
N LYS A 5 15.29 3.15 -25.19
CA LYS A 5 14.25 3.61 -24.24
C LYS A 5 13.32 2.49 -23.72
N LYS A 6 13.25 1.35 -24.42
CA LYS A 6 12.51 0.14 -24.04
C LYS A 6 12.92 -0.48 -22.69
N ASN A 7 14.14 -0.22 -22.19
CA ASN A 7 14.65 -0.81 -20.94
C ASN A 7 14.33 -0.03 -19.65
N LEU A 8 13.74 1.17 -19.75
CA LEU A 8 13.48 2.07 -18.61
C LEU A 8 12.01 2.11 -18.17
N LYS A 9 11.17 1.14 -18.57
CA LYS A 9 9.77 1.07 -18.13
C LYS A 9 9.68 1.21 -16.59
N PRO A 10 8.90 2.18 -16.06
CA PRO A 10 8.73 2.32 -14.62
C PRO A 10 8.16 1.07 -13.98
N ILE A 11 8.49 0.85 -12.71
CA ILE A 11 7.93 -0.25 -11.91
C ILE A 11 7.20 0.35 -10.71
N PHE A 12 5.90 0.08 -10.60
CA PHE A 12 5.07 0.53 -9.50
C PHE A 12 4.79 -0.66 -8.59
N LEU A 13 5.23 -0.55 -7.34
CA LEU A 13 4.95 -1.54 -6.31
C LEU A 13 3.78 -1.03 -5.48
N HIS A 14 2.64 -1.70 -5.58
CA HIS A 14 1.44 -1.42 -4.82
C HIS A 14 1.38 -2.34 -3.61
N SER A 15 1.08 -1.78 -2.45
CA SER A 15 0.98 -2.53 -1.22
C SER A 15 0.06 -1.81 -0.23
N SER A 16 -0.28 -2.48 0.87
CA SER A 16 -0.85 -1.82 2.05
C SER A 16 0.22 -1.71 3.14
N TRP A 17 -0.06 -0.96 4.22
CA TRP A 17 0.83 -0.92 5.37
C TRP A 17 1.10 -2.31 5.94
N ARG A 18 2.31 -2.53 6.47
CA ARG A 18 2.70 -3.76 7.17
C ARG A 18 2.68 -5.04 6.32
N THR A 19 2.79 -4.91 5.00
CA THR A 19 2.91 -6.02 4.02
C THR A 19 4.36 -6.38 3.65
N SER A 20 5.35 -5.85 4.37
CA SER A 20 6.78 -5.98 4.04
C SER A 20 7.17 -5.38 2.68
N SER A 21 6.44 -4.36 2.21
CA SER A 21 6.78 -3.65 0.98
C SER A 21 8.16 -3.00 0.98
N THR A 22 8.64 -2.56 2.15
CA THR A 22 10.01 -2.06 2.33
C THR A 22 11.07 -3.09 1.92
N TYR A 23 10.85 -4.39 2.17
CA TYR A 23 11.78 -5.44 1.75
C TYR A 23 11.88 -5.50 0.22
N LEU A 24 10.73 -5.59 -0.47
CA LEU A 24 10.71 -5.66 -1.93
C LEU A 24 11.26 -4.38 -2.56
N TRP A 25 10.89 -3.21 -2.04
CA TRP A 25 11.44 -1.92 -2.47
C TRP A 25 12.97 -1.88 -2.31
N ASN A 26 13.49 -2.33 -1.17
CA ASN A 26 14.93 -2.32 -0.92
C ASN A 26 15.70 -3.29 -1.85
N LYS A 27 15.10 -4.43 -2.22
CA LYS A 27 15.66 -5.34 -3.24
C LYS A 27 15.85 -4.67 -4.61
N TYR A 28 14.94 -3.78 -5.01
CA TYR A 28 15.16 -2.96 -6.20
C TYR A 28 16.23 -1.90 -5.96
N ARG A 29 16.14 -1.20 -4.82
CA ARG A 29 17.06 -0.12 -4.43
C ARG A 29 18.53 -0.54 -4.38
N SER A 30 18.81 -1.81 -4.10
CA SER A 30 20.19 -2.33 -4.03
C SER A 30 20.90 -2.38 -5.37
N HIS A 31 20.23 -2.09 -6.49
CA HIS A 31 20.82 -2.05 -7.82
C HIS A 31 21.25 -0.63 -8.19
N SER A 32 22.52 -0.44 -8.57
CA SER A 32 23.10 0.89 -8.88
C SER A 32 22.45 1.62 -10.06
N TYR A 33 21.74 0.91 -10.93
CA TYR A 33 21.03 1.47 -12.09
C TYR A 33 19.55 1.75 -11.81
N ILE A 34 19.11 1.70 -10.54
CA ILE A 34 17.74 1.92 -10.12
C ILE A 34 17.64 3.16 -9.22
N THR A 35 16.64 4.00 -9.48
CA THR A 35 16.16 5.00 -8.52
C THR A 35 14.88 4.46 -7.90
N ALA A 36 14.90 4.15 -6.60
CA ALA A 36 13.77 3.56 -5.90
C ALA A 36 13.14 4.56 -4.91
N TYR A 37 12.05 5.20 -5.29
CA TYR A 37 11.33 6.15 -4.42
C TYR A 37 10.50 5.42 -3.36
N TYR A 38 10.75 5.74 -2.09
CA TYR A 38 10.04 5.19 -0.94
C TYR A 38 8.78 5.99 -0.63
N GLU A 39 7.61 5.37 -0.77
CA GLU A 39 6.28 5.94 -0.52
C GLU A 39 6.09 7.36 -1.08
N PRO A 40 5.89 7.49 -2.41
CA PRO A 40 5.65 8.78 -3.05
C PRO A 40 4.43 9.54 -2.54
N PHE A 41 3.52 8.91 -1.78
CA PHE A 41 2.38 9.58 -1.17
C PHE A 41 2.54 9.73 0.35
N HIS A 42 3.77 9.76 0.87
CA HIS A 42 4.00 10.01 2.28
C HIS A 42 3.82 11.50 2.59
N GLU A 43 2.98 11.81 3.58
CA GLU A 43 2.69 13.16 4.07
C GLU A 43 3.93 13.98 4.46
N ILE A 44 5.04 13.31 4.84
CA ILE A 44 6.27 13.99 5.22
C ILE A 44 6.90 14.72 4.02
N LEU A 45 6.65 14.24 2.80
CA LEU A 45 7.17 14.84 1.58
C LEU A 45 6.64 16.25 1.35
N ASN A 46 5.56 16.67 2.02
CA ASN A 46 5.08 18.06 1.95
C ASN A 46 6.00 19.06 2.66
N THR A 47 6.77 18.61 3.65
CA THR A 47 7.49 19.52 4.56
C THR A 47 8.94 19.13 4.84
N ILE A 48 9.37 17.94 4.38
CA ILE A 48 10.71 17.41 4.62
C ILE A 48 11.80 18.33 4.08
N SER A 49 12.84 18.53 4.88
CA SER A 49 14.07 19.24 4.53
C SER A 49 15.20 18.25 4.26
N HIS A 50 16.29 18.75 3.68
CA HIS A 50 17.47 17.95 3.40
C HIS A 50 18.05 17.27 4.66
N SER A 51 18.14 17.99 5.78
CA SER A 51 18.66 17.46 7.05
C SER A 51 17.73 16.42 7.68
N GLU A 52 16.41 16.60 7.57
CA GLU A 52 15.44 15.61 8.07
C GLU A 52 15.54 14.28 7.32
N VAL A 53 15.86 14.29 6.00
CA VAL A 53 16.08 13.06 5.23
C VAL A 53 17.19 12.20 5.85
N GLU A 54 18.30 12.81 6.29
CA GLU A 54 19.44 12.07 6.86
C GLU A 54 19.08 11.33 8.15
N LEU A 55 18.13 11.85 8.92
CA LEU A 55 17.68 11.27 10.19
C LEU A 55 16.69 10.11 10.01
N LEU A 56 15.99 10.03 8.87
CA LEU A 56 14.94 9.06 8.61
C LEU A 56 15.51 7.74 8.07
N THR A 57 16.15 6.98 8.95
CA THR A 57 16.78 5.68 8.66
C THR A 57 15.96 4.51 9.21
N HIS A 58 16.37 3.27 8.92
CA HIS A 58 15.74 2.08 9.51
C HIS A 58 15.81 2.04 11.05
N LYS A 59 16.71 2.82 11.66
CA LYS A 59 16.87 2.95 13.11
C LYS A 59 16.04 4.09 13.71
N SER A 60 15.39 4.93 12.88
CA SER A 60 14.63 6.07 13.40
C SER A 60 13.35 5.64 14.11
N TRP A 61 12.92 4.38 13.95
CA TRP A 61 11.78 3.79 14.65
C TRP A 61 11.82 2.25 14.59
N GLU A 62 11.08 1.59 15.49
CA GLU A 62 10.97 0.12 15.62
C GLU A 62 10.16 -0.54 14.49
N SER A 63 10.63 -0.38 13.27
CA SER A 63 9.94 -0.73 12.04
C SER A 63 9.94 -2.22 11.72
N LYS A 64 10.95 -2.96 12.22
CA LYS A 64 11.37 -4.29 11.79
C LYS A 64 11.81 -4.35 10.31
N HIS A 65 12.15 -3.21 9.71
CA HIS A 65 12.67 -3.15 8.35
C HIS A 65 14.11 -3.68 8.29
N PRO A 66 14.54 -4.26 7.16
CA PRO A 66 15.93 -4.63 6.98
C PRO A 66 16.85 -3.41 7.07
N GLU A 67 18.13 -3.64 7.37
CA GLU A 67 19.13 -2.60 7.33
C GLU A 67 19.17 -1.94 5.93
N LEU A 68 19.21 -0.61 5.95
CA LEU A 68 19.26 0.20 4.74
C LEU A 68 20.62 0.87 4.62
N VAL A 69 21.20 0.79 3.41
CA VAL A 69 22.48 1.44 3.07
C VAL A 69 22.37 2.97 3.10
N ARG A 70 21.16 3.50 2.89
CA ARG A 70 20.87 4.94 2.93
C ARG A 70 19.48 5.23 3.54
N PRO A 71 19.23 6.45 4.07
CA PRO A 71 17.92 6.84 4.62
C PRO A 71 16.74 6.61 3.68
N TYR A 72 15.50 6.51 4.21
CA TYR A 72 14.31 6.15 3.41
C TYR A 72 14.08 7.05 2.20
N PHE A 73 14.25 8.36 2.38
CA PHE A 73 13.84 9.38 1.41
C PHE A 73 15.02 9.98 0.62
N SER A 74 16.19 9.34 0.59
CA SER A 74 17.37 9.88 -0.08
C SER A 74 17.16 10.18 -1.56
N GLU A 75 16.32 9.40 -2.25
CA GLU A 75 15.99 9.59 -3.66
C GLU A 75 15.24 10.90 -3.94
N TYR A 76 14.64 11.51 -2.92
CA TYR A 76 13.93 12.78 -3.06
C TYR A 76 14.84 14.00 -2.89
N LEU A 77 16.08 13.85 -2.41
CA LEU A 77 17.00 14.97 -2.15
C LEU A 77 17.10 15.97 -3.33
N PRO A 78 17.26 15.52 -4.60
CA PRO A 78 17.34 16.45 -5.74
C PRO A 78 16.04 17.22 -6.04
N LEU A 79 14.94 16.82 -5.43
CA LEU A 79 13.59 17.36 -5.65
C LEU A 79 13.07 18.16 -4.46
N ILE A 80 13.81 18.19 -3.36
CA ILE A 80 13.48 19.01 -2.19
C ILE A 80 13.88 20.45 -2.50
N GLN A 81 12.96 21.40 -2.28
CA GLN A 81 13.24 22.83 -2.39
C GLN A 81 13.86 23.35 -1.08
N ILE A 82 13.35 24.45 -0.52
CA ILE A 82 13.71 24.88 0.84
C ILE A 82 13.14 23.89 1.86
N ARG A 83 11.87 23.50 1.68
CA ARG A 83 11.16 22.44 2.40
C ARG A 83 10.15 21.80 1.44
N GLY A 84 9.93 20.50 1.62
CA GLY A 84 9.02 19.71 0.81
C GLY A 84 9.59 19.35 -0.57
N VAL A 85 9.05 18.26 -1.12
CA VAL A 85 9.32 17.81 -2.48
C VAL A 85 8.45 18.60 -3.45
N GLU A 86 9.06 19.13 -4.49
CA GLU A 86 8.36 19.98 -5.46
C GLU A 86 7.16 19.28 -6.10
N GLY A 87 6.01 19.95 -6.10
CA GLY A 87 4.76 19.47 -6.68
C GLY A 87 3.96 18.51 -5.78
N PHE A 88 4.48 18.12 -4.61
CA PHE A 88 3.71 17.31 -3.66
C PHE A 88 2.52 18.10 -3.08
N LYS A 89 1.39 17.43 -2.86
CA LYS A 89 0.23 17.98 -2.14
C LYS A 89 -0.29 17.00 -1.09
N ASN A 90 -0.80 17.54 0.02
CA ASN A 90 -1.34 16.73 1.13
C ASN A 90 -2.42 15.75 0.71
N ASP A 91 -3.29 16.14 -0.23
CA ASP A 91 -4.38 15.30 -0.74
C ASP A 91 -3.91 13.97 -1.36
N PHE A 92 -2.66 13.92 -1.84
CA PHE A 92 -2.09 12.71 -2.41
C PHE A 92 -2.02 11.60 -1.36
N SER A 93 -1.82 11.92 -0.09
CA SER A 93 -1.61 10.92 0.97
C SER A 93 -2.87 10.11 1.27
N TYR A 94 -3.99 10.79 1.55
CA TYR A 94 -5.19 10.15 2.10
C TYR A 94 -6.49 10.57 1.40
N SER A 95 -6.70 11.86 1.11
CA SER A 95 -7.91 12.37 0.45
C SER A 95 -8.18 11.65 -0.88
N ASN A 96 -7.13 11.43 -1.66
CA ASN A 96 -7.23 10.81 -2.98
C ASN A 96 -7.17 9.27 -2.94
N PHE A 97 -7.15 8.63 -1.76
CA PHE A 97 -6.86 7.19 -1.64
C PHE A 97 -7.85 6.29 -2.40
N PHE A 98 -9.13 6.66 -2.44
CA PHE A 98 -10.19 5.90 -3.12
C PHE A 98 -10.65 6.50 -4.46
N VAL A 99 -9.99 7.56 -4.94
CA VAL A 99 -10.39 8.27 -6.16
C VAL A 99 -9.89 7.50 -7.38
N ASN A 100 -10.81 7.02 -8.21
CA ASN A 100 -10.50 6.28 -9.44
C ASN A 100 -11.13 6.85 -10.71
N ASN A 101 -12.17 7.68 -10.58
CA ASN A 101 -12.97 8.15 -11.72
C ASN A 101 -12.70 9.61 -12.08
N GLU A 102 -11.75 10.25 -11.42
CA GLU A 102 -11.38 11.65 -11.64
C GLU A 102 -9.96 11.76 -12.22
N GLU A 103 -9.73 12.81 -13.00
CA GLU A 103 -8.39 13.16 -13.47
C GLU A 103 -7.64 13.95 -12.40
N LEU A 104 -6.85 13.26 -11.57
CA LEU A 104 -5.97 13.88 -10.57
C LEU A 104 -4.70 14.46 -11.22
N ILE A 105 -4.86 15.53 -12.01
CA ILE A 105 -3.81 16.09 -12.87
C ILE A 105 -2.52 16.45 -12.11
N GLU A 106 -2.63 17.05 -10.94
CA GLU A 106 -1.46 17.47 -10.14
C GLU A 106 -0.71 16.27 -9.55
N GLN A 107 -1.45 15.23 -9.16
CA GLN A 107 -0.87 13.99 -8.68
C GLN A 107 -0.17 13.23 -9.80
N LYS A 108 -0.73 13.24 -11.01
CA LYS A 108 -0.10 12.68 -12.21
C LYS A 108 1.21 13.41 -12.49
N PHE A 109 1.20 14.74 -12.57
CA PHE A 109 2.42 15.53 -12.82
C PHE A 109 3.49 15.31 -11.75
N TYR A 110 3.10 15.22 -10.49
CA TYR A 110 4.03 14.89 -9.41
C TYR A 110 4.74 13.54 -9.66
N ILE A 111 3.99 12.48 -10.00
CA ILE A 111 4.58 11.17 -10.31
C ILE A 111 5.46 11.25 -11.55
N GLU A 112 5.01 11.89 -12.63
CA GLU A 112 5.80 12.07 -13.87
C GLU A 112 7.14 12.73 -13.58
N ARG A 113 7.18 13.75 -12.71
CA ARG A 113 8.44 14.37 -12.28
C ARG A 113 9.40 13.42 -11.57
N LEU A 114 8.89 12.53 -10.70
CA LEU A 114 9.73 11.51 -10.07
C LEU A 114 10.34 10.57 -11.12
N LEU A 115 9.55 10.18 -12.13
CA LEU A 115 10.00 9.35 -13.24
C LEU A 115 11.06 10.06 -14.08
N ASP A 116 10.80 11.31 -14.45
CA ASP A 116 11.70 12.13 -15.25
C ASP A 116 13.04 12.36 -14.55
N SER A 117 13.03 12.60 -13.24
CA SER A 117 14.26 12.75 -12.44
C SER A 117 15.14 11.49 -12.47
N ALA A 118 14.54 10.30 -12.34
CA ALA A 118 15.25 9.04 -12.45
C ALA A 118 15.79 8.81 -13.88
N ILE A 119 14.97 9.09 -14.90
CA ILE A 119 15.33 8.92 -16.31
C ILE A 119 16.44 9.89 -16.73
N ALA A 120 16.41 11.14 -16.26
CA ALA A 120 17.46 12.13 -16.48
C ALA A 120 18.81 11.65 -15.91
N SER A 121 18.76 10.90 -14.80
CA SER A 121 19.92 10.23 -14.20
C SER A 121 20.28 8.90 -14.88
N GLN A 122 19.66 8.56 -16.01
CA GLN A 122 19.79 7.30 -16.75
C GLN A 122 19.51 6.04 -15.91
N GLN A 123 18.70 6.20 -14.85
CA GLN A 123 18.32 5.13 -13.94
C GLN A 123 16.88 4.70 -14.20
N LYS A 124 16.58 3.45 -13.86
CA LYS A 124 15.23 2.90 -13.97
C LYS A 124 14.39 3.30 -12.74
N PRO A 125 13.25 3.97 -12.91
CA PRO A 125 12.41 4.35 -11.79
C PRO A 125 11.62 3.16 -11.20
N VAL A 126 11.67 3.03 -9.89
CA VAL A 126 10.83 2.13 -9.08
C VAL A 126 10.15 2.94 -8.01
N LEU A 127 8.82 2.90 -7.95
CA LEU A 127 8.03 3.66 -6.96
C LEU A 127 7.31 2.67 -6.05
N GLY A 128 7.60 2.71 -4.75
CA GLY A 128 7.00 1.83 -3.75
C GLY A 128 5.89 2.51 -2.97
N PHE A 129 4.63 2.12 -3.21
CA PHE A 129 3.46 2.72 -2.59
C PHE A 129 2.83 1.78 -1.55
N CYS A 130 2.61 2.25 -0.33
CA CYS A 130 1.67 1.62 0.62
C CYS A 130 0.32 2.34 0.70
N ARG A 131 0.16 3.47 -0.02
CA ARG A 131 -1.05 4.30 -0.12
C ARG A 131 -1.76 4.26 -1.48
N SER A 132 -1.53 3.24 -2.30
CA SER A 132 -2.08 3.20 -3.67
C SER A 132 -3.19 2.17 -3.89
N THR A 133 -3.40 1.20 -3.00
CA THR A 133 -4.26 0.05 -3.27
C THR A 133 -5.74 0.42 -3.47
N GLY A 134 -6.19 1.55 -2.93
CA GLY A 134 -7.53 2.08 -3.18
C GLY A 134 -7.70 2.79 -4.53
N ARG A 135 -6.62 3.05 -5.26
CA ARG A 135 -6.59 3.83 -6.52
C ARG A 135 -5.73 3.19 -7.61
N THR A 136 -5.53 1.89 -7.54
CA THR A 136 -4.66 1.17 -8.50
C THR A 136 -5.21 1.24 -9.94
N ARG A 137 -6.55 1.34 -10.12
CA ARG A 137 -7.14 1.55 -11.46
C ARG A 137 -6.69 2.89 -12.03
N TRP A 138 -6.83 3.98 -11.30
CA TRP A 138 -6.32 5.30 -11.72
C TRP A 138 -4.82 5.26 -12.06
N MET A 139 -4.01 4.62 -11.20
CA MET A 139 -2.58 4.47 -11.47
C MET A 139 -2.31 3.72 -12.79
N ARG A 140 -3.05 2.64 -13.06
CA ARG A 140 -2.90 1.86 -14.30
C ARG A 140 -3.30 2.66 -15.54
N GLU A 141 -4.40 3.40 -15.46
CA GLU A 141 -4.90 4.21 -16.58
C GLU A 141 -3.97 5.37 -16.91
N MET A 142 -3.41 6.04 -15.90
CA MET A 142 -2.49 7.16 -16.10
C MET A 142 -1.08 6.72 -16.52
N PHE A 143 -0.65 5.52 -16.10
CA PHE A 143 0.70 5.01 -16.35
C PHE A 143 0.67 3.62 -17.03
N PRO A 144 0.02 3.46 -18.21
CA PRO A 144 -0.20 2.15 -18.82
C PRO A 144 1.10 1.44 -19.24
N ASN A 145 2.19 2.20 -19.40
CA ASN A 145 3.50 1.69 -19.76
C ASN A 145 4.34 1.20 -18.57
N ALA A 146 3.91 1.47 -17.33
CA ALA A 146 4.55 0.97 -16.13
C ALA A 146 4.21 -0.52 -15.91
N VAL A 147 5.11 -1.23 -15.24
CA VAL A 147 4.82 -2.56 -14.70
C VAL A 147 4.26 -2.39 -13.29
N HIS A 148 3.05 -2.85 -13.04
CA HIS A 148 2.40 -2.76 -11.74
C HIS A 148 2.46 -4.10 -11.02
N ILE A 149 2.99 -4.10 -9.80
CA ILE A 149 3.15 -5.29 -8.98
C ILE A 149 2.42 -5.05 -7.66
N LEU A 150 1.45 -5.90 -7.33
CA LEU A 150 0.77 -5.89 -6.04
C LEU A 150 1.49 -6.82 -5.07
N LEU A 151 1.82 -6.32 -3.88
CA LEU A 151 2.26 -7.12 -2.75
C LEU A 151 1.10 -7.29 -1.76
N MET A 152 0.80 -8.54 -1.41
CA MET A 152 -0.23 -8.89 -0.43
C MET A 152 0.35 -9.75 0.70
N ARG A 153 -0.34 -9.73 1.83
CA ARG A 153 0.00 -10.46 3.05
C ARG A 153 -1.28 -10.96 3.72
N ASN A 154 -1.24 -12.09 4.41
CA ASN A 154 -2.38 -12.63 5.15
C ASN A 154 -2.93 -11.53 6.07
N PRO A 155 -4.25 -11.25 6.02
CA PRO A 155 -4.82 -10.06 6.67
C PRO A 155 -4.68 -10.11 8.19
N ILE A 156 -4.81 -11.29 8.82
CA ILE A 156 -4.61 -11.46 10.26
C ILE A 156 -3.16 -11.10 10.62
N GLN A 157 -2.19 -11.63 9.88
CA GLN A 157 -0.77 -11.35 10.12
C GLN A 157 -0.38 -9.89 9.83
N GLN A 158 -1.00 -9.28 8.82
CA GLN A 158 -0.82 -7.86 8.52
C GLN A 158 -1.37 -6.99 9.66
N TRP A 159 -2.59 -7.28 10.13
CA TRP A 159 -3.21 -6.62 11.27
C TRP A 159 -2.35 -6.73 12.52
N LEU A 160 -1.97 -7.96 12.90
CA LEU A 160 -1.16 -8.22 14.08
C LEU A 160 0.21 -7.52 14.01
N SER A 161 0.79 -7.39 12.82
CA SER A 161 2.03 -6.63 12.62
C SER A 161 1.89 -5.13 12.92
N GLY A 162 0.71 -4.54 12.70
CA GLY A 162 0.38 -3.18 13.11
C GLY A 162 -0.05 -3.10 14.59
N TYR A 163 -0.89 -4.03 15.03
CA TYR A 163 -1.41 -4.09 16.39
C TYR A 163 -0.31 -4.30 17.44
N GLN A 164 0.73 -5.08 17.11
CA GLN A 164 1.91 -5.19 17.96
C GLN A 164 2.68 -3.87 18.12
N GLN A 165 2.64 -2.96 17.14
CA GLN A 165 3.26 -1.63 17.28
C GLN A 165 2.49 -0.79 18.30
N LYS A 166 1.16 -0.88 18.32
CA LYS A 166 0.30 -0.28 19.35
C LYS A 166 0.69 -0.80 20.73
N ILE A 167 0.73 -2.12 20.92
CA ILE A 167 0.96 -2.71 22.25
C ILE A 167 2.40 -2.53 22.74
N LYS A 168 3.40 -2.72 21.87
CA LYS A 168 4.81 -2.79 22.29
C LYS A 168 5.53 -1.44 22.24
N ASN A 169 5.10 -0.56 21.33
CA ASN A 169 5.84 0.65 20.99
C ASN A 169 4.98 1.92 21.09
N ASP A 170 3.75 1.82 21.65
CA ASP A 170 2.78 2.92 21.74
C ASP A 170 2.53 3.62 20.38
N ASN A 171 2.59 2.84 19.29
CA ASN A 171 2.41 3.34 17.93
C ASN A 171 1.15 2.73 17.31
N ASP A 172 0.04 3.44 17.49
CA ASP A 172 -1.28 3.06 16.98
C ASP A 172 -1.55 3.48 15.54
N ALA A 173 -0.61 4.16 14.86
CA ALA A 173 -0.85 4.76 13.55
C ALA A 173 -1.36 3.74 12.52
N PHE A 174 -0.85 2.51 12.55
CA PHE A 174 -1.27 1.43 11.63
C PHE A 174 -2.69 0.91 11.89
N ILE A 175 -3.30 1.27 13.00
CA ILE A 175 -4.69 0.95 13.33
C ILE A 175 -5.57 2.15 12.94
N ILE A 176 -5.17 3.34 13.37
CA ILE A 176 -5.94 4.59 13.18
C ILE A 176 -6.04 4.98 11.71
N ILE A 177 -5.05 4.65 10.88
CA ILE A 177 -5.06 4.98 9.46
C ILE A 177 -6.29 4.42 8.72
N TYR A 178 -6.83 3.28 9.15
CA TYR A 178 -8.02 2.68 8.55
C TYR A 178 -9.30 3.45 8.91
N LEU A 179 -9.39 3.99 10.13
CA LEU A 179 -10.46 4.92 10.52
C LEU A 179 -10.35 6.23 9.75
N LEU A 180 -9.14 6.76 9.60
CA LEU A 180 -8.87 7.96 8.82
C LEU A 180 -9.34 7.78 7.36
N LEU A 181 -8.99 6.67 6.72
CA LEU A 181 -9.43 6.35 5.35
C LEU A 181 -10.95 6.26 5.24
N MET A 182 -11.63 5.67 6.23
CA MET A 182 -13.11 5.68 6.27
C MET A 182 -13.66 7.08 6.41
N GLY A 183 -13.11 7.89 7.30
CA GLY A 183 -13.58 9.25 7.56
C GLY A 183 -13.45 10.18 6.36
N LEU A 184 -12.36 10.03 5.59
CA LEU A 184 -12.04 10.86 4.43
C LEU A 184 -12.70 10.39 3.13
N VAL A 185 -13.39 9.25 3.11
CA VAL A 185 -14.01 8.76 1.88
C VAL A 185 -15.13 9.68 1.42
N LYS A 186 -15.09 10.06 0.13
CA LYS A 186 -16.10 10.93 -0.50
C LYS A 186 -17.08 10.19 -1.39
N GLU A 187 -16.58 9.32 -2.27
CA GLU A 187 -17.40 8.77 -3.37
C GLU A 187 -17.50 7.23 -3.40
N ASN A 188 -16.65 6.52 -2.66
CA ASN A 188 -16.64 5.07 -2.71
C ASN A 188 -17.85 4.47 -1.97
N LYS A 189 -18.86 4.04 -2.73
CA LYS A 189 -20.15 3.53 -2.21
C LYS A 189 -19.98 2.40 -1.18
N TYR A 190 -19.06 1.46 -1.40
CA TYR A 190 -18.83 0.37 -0.46
C TYR A 190 -18.27 0.89 0.85
N ILE A 191 -17.19 1.66 0.81
CA ILE A 191 -16.54 2.18 2.02
C ILE A 191 -17.47 3.15 2.76
N ILE A 192 -18.28 3.96 2.07
CA ILE A 192 -19.34 4.78 2.69
C ILE A 192 -20.39 3.90 3.40
N CYS A 193 -20.81 2.80 2.77
CA CYS A 193 -21.75 1.87 3.38
C CYS A 193 -21.18 1.24 4.66
N VAL A 194 -19.91 0.84 4.64
CA VAL A 194 -19.20 0.30 5.81
C VAL A 194 -19.04 1.36 6.90
N ARG A 195 -18.63 2.59 6.54
CA ARG A 195 -18.52 3.73 7.47
C ARG A 195 -19.83 3.96 8.23
N ASN A 196 -20.95 3.98 7.50
CA ASN A 196 -22.27 4.18 8.08
C ASN A 196 -22.70 3.00 8.97
N TYR A 197 -22.34 1.77 8.59
CA TYR A 197 -22.64 0.57 9.37
C TYR A 197 -21.97 0.57 10.75
N TYR A 198 -20.69 0.96 10.82
CA TYR A 198 -19.97 1.07 12.10
C TYR A 198 -20.14 2.44 12.79
N GLY A 199 -20.91 3.36 12.21
CA GLY A 199 -21.15 4.69 12.78
C GLY A 199 -19.90 5.56 12.91
N ILE A 200 -18.93 5.42 11.99
CA ILE A 200 -17.67 6.18 12.07
C ILE A 200 -17.92 7.64 11.69
N PRO A 201 -17.65 8.61 12.60
CA PRO A 201 -17.91 10.01 12.34
C PRO A 201 -16.93 10.59 11.32
N GLN A 202 -17.35 11.65 10.64
CA GLN A 202 -16.49 12.42 9.75
C GLN A 202 -16.08 13.72 10.44
N LEU A 203 -14.81 14.10 10.29
CA LEU A 203 -14.30 15.40 10.67
C LEU A 203 -13.84 16.15 9.43
N ASN A 204 -14.36 17.36 9.23
CA ASN A 204 -13.91 18.27 8.17
C ASN A 204 -12.74 19.09 8.70
N SER A 205 -11.53 18.53 8.58
CA SER A 205 -10.28 19.25 8.87
C SER A 205 -9.26 19.01 7.76
N ASN A 206 -8.45 20.03 7.50
CA ASN A 206 -7.29 19.94 6.62
C ASN A 206 -6.00 19.67 7.41
N ASP A 207 -6.06 19.63 8.75
CA ASP A 207 -4.94 19.29 9.62
C ASP A 207 -4.92 17.78 9.90
N MET A 208 -3.89 17.11 9.37
CA MET A 208 -3.70 15.68 9.57
C MET A 208 -3.49 15.29 11.03
N SER A 209 -2.88 16.15 11.84
CA SER A 209 -2.66 15.89 13.27
C SER A 209 -3.99 15.93 14.02
N GLU A 210 -4.85 16.89 13.68
CA GLU A 210 -6.21 16.98 14.23
C GLU A 210 -7.04 15.75 13.84
N LEU A 211 -7.03 15.36 12.56
CA LEU A 211 -7.72 14.17 12.07
C LEU A 211 -7.25 12.89 12.80
N MET A 212 -5.93 12.69 12.90
CA MET A 212 -5.37 11.53 13.59
C MET A 212 -5.78 11.49 15.06
N ASN A 213 -5.73 12.63 15.76
CA ASN A 213 -6.14 12.71 17.16
C ASN A 213 -7.64 12.47 17.35
N PHE A 214 -8.47 12.97 16.44
CA PHE A 214 -9.91 12.72 16.44
C PHE A 214 -10.22 11.23 16.31
N TYR A 215 -9.58 10.52 15.37
CA TYR A 215 -9.81 9.08 15.19
C TYR A 215 -9.19 8.22 16.31
N ARG A 216 -8.12 8.68 16.96
CA ARG A 216 -7.56 8.02 18.16
C ARG A 216 -8.52 7.99 19.34
N GLN A 217 -9.35 9.01 19.48
CA GLN A 217 -10.29 9.13 20.59
C GLN A 217 -11.54 8.25 20.42
N GLN A 218 -11.70 7.59 19.26
CA GLN A 218 -12.85 6.71 19.01
C GLN A 218 -12.74 5.45 19.87
N LYS A 219 -13.76 5.22 20.71
CA LYS A 219 -13.81 4.07 21.63
C LYS A 219 -14.42 2.86 20.95
N LEU A 220 -13.68 2.25 20.02
CA LEU A 220 -14.05 1.02 19.32
C LEU A 220 -13.32 -0.19 19.92
N SER A 221 -13.95 -1.36 19.89
CA SER A 221 -13.29 -2.61 20.29
C SER A 221 -12.26 -3.03 19.24
N ASP A 222 -11.29 -3.85 19.64
CA ASP A 222 -10.25 -4.31 18.71
C ASP A 222 -10.81 -5.22 17.61
N GLU A 223 -11.93 -5.93 17.86
CA GLU A 223 -12.69 -6.66 16.83
C GLU A 223 -13.25 -5.72 15.78
N ILE A 224 -13.93 -4.63 16.17
CA ILE A 224 -14.48 -3.65 15.23
C ILE A 224 -13.35 -3.00 14.43
N LEU A 225 -12.24 -2.65 15.09
CA LEU A 225 -11.08 -2.08 14.41
C LEU A 225 -10.48 -3.06 13.39
N TYR A 226 -10.42 -4.35 13.72
CA TYR A 226 -9.99 -5.39 12.78
C TYR A 226 -10.98 -5.57 11.62
N GLU A 227 -12.29 -5.57 11.87
CA GLU A 227 -13.32 -5.68 10.83
C GLU A 227 -13.24 -4.50 9.86
N ILE A 228 -13.07 -3.27 10.36
CA ILE A 228 -12.86 -2.07 9.55
C ILE A 228 -11.63 -2.21 8.65
N PHE A 229 -10.51 -2.65 9.22
CA PHE A 229 -9.31 -2.97 8.45
C PHE A 229 -9.61 -4.00 7.36
N LEU A 230 -10.31 -5.07 7.69
CA LEU A 230 -10.58 -6.17 6.77
C LEU A 230 -11.50 -5.75 5.63
N HIS A 231 -12.50 -4.89 5.88
CA HIS A 231 -13.32 -4.29 4.83
C HIS A 231 -12.47 -3.51 3.82
N ILE A 232 -11.55 -2.66 4.30
CA ILE A 232 -10.63 -1.89 3.43
C ILE A 232 -9.67 -2.84 2.72
N TYR A 233 -9.14 -3.84 3.42
CA TYR A 233 -8.23 -4.84 2.85
C TYR A 233 -8.89 -5.58 1.68
N ILE A 234 -10.03 -6.22 1.90
CA ILE A 234 -10.75 -6.99 0.87
C ILE A 234 -11.06 -6.10 -0.33
N PHE A 235 -11.63 -4.92 -0.09
CA PHE A 235 -12.00 -4.00 -1.16
C PHE A 235 -10.79 -3.58 -1.99
N THR A 236 -9.73 -3.08 -1.34
CA THR A 236 -8.55 -2.55 -2.04
C THR A 236 -7.72 -3.65 -2.70
N MET A 237 -7.70 -4.86 -2.15
CA MET A 237 -7.08 -6.01 -2.79
C MET A 237 -7.84 -6.44 -4.04
N ILE A 238 -9.17 -6.51 -4.00
CA ILE A 238 -10.00 -6.83 -5.19
C ILE A 238 -9.79 -5.77 -6.29
N GLU A 239 -9.86 -4.49 -5.94
CA GLU A 239 -9.63 -3.40 -6.90
C GLU A 239 -8.23 -3.50 -7.51
N SER A 240 -7.20 -3.72 -6.68
CA SER A 240 -5.81 -3.78 -7.17
C SER A 240 -5.52 -5.04 -7.99
N TYR A 241 -6.06 -6.19 -7.61
CA TYR A 241 -5.73 -7.49 -8.23
C TYR A 241 -6.03 -7.51 -9.73
N ASN A 242 -7.07 -6.79 -10.17
CA ASN A 242 -7.44 -6.72 -11.59
C ASN A 242 -6.61 -5.74 -12.42
N GLN A 243 -5.85 -4.86 -11.76
CA GLN A 243 -5.16 -3.73 -12.36
C GLN A 243 -3.63 -3.93 -12.46
N VAL A 244 -3.10 -5.04 -11.93
CA VAL A 244 -1.66 -5.30 -11.86
C VAL A 244 -1.20 -6.42 -12.80
N ASP A 245 0.09 -6.39 -13.15
CA ASP A 245 0.74 -7.40 -13.99
C ASP A 245 1.20 -8.62 -13.19
N LEU A 246 1.48 -8.43 -11.90
CA LEU A 246 1.95 -9.48 -10.98
C LEU A 246 1.40 -9.25 -9.58
N VAL A 247 1.00 -10.35 -8.93
CA VAL A 247 0.65 -10.38 -7.51
C VAL A 247 1.65 -11.25 -6.78
N ILE A 248 2.28 -10.70 -5.76
CA ILE A 248 3.23 -11.38 -4.88
C ILE A 248 2.58 -11.55 -3.50
N ASP A 249 2.46 -12.79 -3.06
CA ASP A 249 2.03 -13.16 -1.71
C ASP A 249 3.28 -13.34 -0.85
N ILE A 250 3.54 -12.38 0.06
CA ILE A 250 4.79 -12.34 0.82
C ILE A 250 4.92 -13.51 1.80
N ASP A 251 3.80 -14.03 2.30
CA ASP A 251 3.79 -15.19 3.19
C ASP A 251 4.24 -16.45 2.43
N LYS A 252 3.75 -16.63 1.20
CA LYS A 252 4.23 -17.72 0.33
C LYS A 252 5.66 -17.52 -0.14
N LEU A 253 6.05 -16.27 -0.42
CA LEU A 253 7.42 -15.94 -0.83
C LEU A 253 8.45 -16.37 0.23
N SER A 254 8.07 -16.23 1.50
CA SER A 254 8.93 -16.57 2.64
C SER A 254 8.91 -18.07 2.99
N LYS A 255 7.80 -18.78 2.73
CA LYS A 255 7.63 -20.19 3.15
C LYS A 255 7.91 -21.22 2.05
N SER A 256 7.79 -20.84 0.77
CA SER A 256 7.88 -21.79 -0.35
C SER A 256 9.03 -21.46 -1.30
N LYS A 257 10.07 -22.29 -1.30
CA LYS A 257 11.21 -22.17 -2.23
C LYS A 257 10.79 -22.26 -3.70
N LEU A 258 9.77 -23.06 -4.01
CA LEU A 258 9.22 -23.16 -5.37
C LEU A 258 8.52 -21.87 -5.79
N TYR A 259 7.66 -21.31 -4.92
CA TYR A 259 6.99 -20.04 -5.19
C TYR A 259 8.00 -18.90 -5.31
N ASN A 260 9.01 -18.89 -4.44
CA ASN A 260 10.13 -17.95 -4.46
C ASN A 260 10.84 -17.90 -5.83
N LYS A 261 11.29 -19.06 -6.33
CA LYS A 261 11.94 -19.17 -7.65
C LYS A 261 11.00 -18.78 -8.78
N TYR A 262 9.74 -19.21 -8.72
CA TYR A 262 8.73 -18.87 -9.72
C TYR A 262 8.47 -17.36 -9.81
N ILE A 263 8.26 -16.70 -8.67
CA ILE A 263 8.06 -15.25 -8.60
C ILE A 263 9.31 -14.50 -9.05
N GLY A 264 10.51 -14.96 -8.69
CA GLY A 264 11.77 -14.37 -9.19
C GLY A 264 11.86 -14.39 -10.71
N LEU A 265 11.47 -15.51 -11.36
CA LEU A 265 11.47 -15.61 -12.82
C LEU A 265 10.41 -14.71 -13.47
N LEU A 266 9.18 -14.70 -12.96
CA LEU A 266 8.11 -13.86 -13.49
C LEU A 266 8.39 -12.35 -13.33
N GLN A 267 8.82 -11.95 -12.13
CA GLN A 267 9.17 -10.57 -11.86
C GLN A 267 10.32 -10.13 -12.77
N ARG A 268 11.35 -10.97 -12.96
CA ARG A 268 12.43 -10.69 -13.90
C ARG A 268 11.95 -10.58 -15.34
N SER A 269 11.05 -11.45 -15.80
CA SER A 269 10.54 -11.37 -17.18
C SER A 269 9.74 -10.08 -17.43
N LEU A 270 9.00 -9.61 -16.43
CA LEU A 270 8.21 -8.37 -16.54
C LEU A 270 9.09 -7.12 -16.45
N THR A 271 10.05 -7.12 -15.54
CA THR A 271 10.79 -5.90 -15.15
C THR A 271 12.19 -5.81 -15.74
N GLY A 272 12.77 -6.91 -16.20
CA GLY A 272 14.18 -7.00 -16.57
C GLY A 272 15.16 -6.84 -15.41
N VAL A 273 14.69 -6.81 -14.16
CA VAL A 273 15.53 -6.71 -12.96
C VAL A 273 15.59 -8.09 -12.30
N ASN A 274 16.80 -8.56 -12.00
CA ASN A 274 16.99 -9.85 -11.36
C ASN A 274 16.98 -9.68 -9.84
N LEU A 275 15.90 -10.09 -9.19
CA LEU A 275 15.81 -10.11 -7.74
C LEU A 275 16.05 -11.52 -7.21
N ASP A 276 16.90 -11.63 -6.19
CA ASP A 276 17.00 -12.83 -5.36
C ASP A 276 16.08 -12.66 -4.15
N PHE A 277 15.23 -13.65 -3.90
CA PHE A 277 14.31 -13.68 -2.76
C PHE A 277 14.66 -14.76 -1.75
N SER A 278 15.82 -15.41 -1.85
CA SER A 278 16.24 -16.51 -0.97
C SER A 278 16.23 -16.15 0.54
N ASP A 279 16.37 -14.87 0.86
CA ASP A 279 16.32 -14.24 2.18
C ASP A 279 14.93 -13.70 2.57
N ALA A 280 13.90 -13.94 1.77
CA ALA A 280 12.54 -13.52 2.08
C ALA A 280 12.08 -14.16 3.40
N SER A 281 11.79 -13.32 4.38
CA SER A 281 11.29 -13.75 5.68
C SER A 281 10.27 -12.76 6.19
N VAL A 282 9.11 -13.27 6.59
CA VAL A 282 8.07 -12.49 7.27
C VAL A 282 7.82 -13.05 8.64
N ASN A 283 7.78 -12.16 9.63
CA ASN A 283 7.45 -12.53 11.00
C ASN A 283 6.01 -13.01 11.08
N TYR A 284 5.81 -14.20 11.61
CA TYR A 284 4.48 -14.73 11.91
C TYR A 284 4.21 -14.57 13.41
N THR A 285 3.04 -14.06 13.74
CA THR A 285 2.57 -13.88 15.11
C THR A 285 1.50 -14.92 15.39
N ASP A 286 1.63 -15.61 16.53
CA ASP A 286 0.55 -16.45 17.02
C ASP A 286 -0.66 -15.59 17.38
N HIS A 287 -1.77 -15.79 16.67
CA HIS A 287 -2.98 -15.01 16.84
C HIS A 287 -3.81 -15.50 18.03
N MET A 288 -3.58 -16.74 18.50
CA MET A 288 -4.30 -17.33 19.64
C MET A 288 -3.99 -16.64 20.96
N SER A 289 -2.90 -15.87 21.03
CA SER A 289 -2.55 -15.07 22.21
C SER A 289 -3.32 -13.75 22.32
N PHE A 290 -4.21 -13.44 21.36
CA PHE A 290 -4.98 -12.20 21.32
C PHE A 290 -6.45 -12.49 21.60
N ASN A 291 -7.10 -11.62 22.36
CA ASN A 291 -8.52 -11.70 22.66
C ASN A 291 -9.35 -11.09 21.51
N ILE A 292 -9.19 -11.62 20.30
CA ILE A 292 -9.95 -11.23 19.09
C ILE A 292 -10.36 -12.52 18.38
N ASP A 293 -11.65 -12.72 18.16
CA ASP A 293 -12.14 -13.84 17.34
C ASP A 293 -12.02 -13.49 15.85
N PHE A 294 -10.80 -13.64 15.32
CA PHE A 294 -10.51 -13.35 13.91
C PHE A 294 -11.40 -14.14 12.94
N ASN A 295 -11.79 -15.38 13.29
CA ASN A 295 -12.64 -16.19 12.44
C ASN A 295 -14.04 -15.61 12.35
N GLN A 296 -14.63 -15.24 13.49
CA GLN A 296 -15.95 -14.62 13.50
C GLN A 296 -15.94 -13.27 12.79
N CYS A 297 -14.92 -12.43 13.02
CA CYS A 297 -14.77 -11.17 12.30
C CYS A 297 -14.65 -11.38 10.78
N ASN A 298 -13.85 -12.35 10.35
CA ASN A 298 -13.73 -12.69 8.92
C ASN A 298 -15.08 -13.08 8.32
N ILE A 299 -15.85 -13.93 9.01
CA ILE A 299 -17.20 -14.34 8.59
C ILE A 299 -18.12 -13.12 8.47
N ASN A 300 -18.17 -12.27 9.51
CA ASN A 300 -19.01 -11.07 9.53
C ASN A 300 -18.74 -10.16 8.32
N VAL A 301 -17.46 -9.87 8.08
CA VAL A 301 -17.04 -8.99 6.98
C VAL A 301 -17.31 -9.61 5.61
N ILE A 302 -17.03 -10.91 5.43
CA ILE A 302 -17.26 -11.62 4.16
C ILE A 302 -18.76 -11.71 3.85
N GLU A 303 -19.59 -11.98 4.85
CA GLU A 303 -21.04 -11.98 4.69
C GLU A 303 -21.55 -10.59 4.33
N PHE A 304 -21.09 -9.55 5.02
CA PHE A 304 -21.45 -8.17 4.72
C PHE A 304 -21.07 -7.82 3.27
N PHE A 305 -19.82 -8.11 2.88
CA PHE A 305 -19.34 -7.84 1.52
C PHE A 305 -20.14 -8.61 0.48
N SER A 306 -20.47 -9.87 0.73
CA SER A 306 -21.27 -10.72 -0.18
C SER A 306 -22.71 -10.20 -0.34
N LYS A 307 -23.33 -9.76 0.77
CA LYS A 307 -24.66 -9.12 0.77
C LYS A 307 -24.62 -7.80 0.00
N TRP A 308 -23.58 -6.98 0.20
CA TRP A 308 -23.40 -5.74 -0.55
C TRP A 308 -23.19 -6.01 -2.05
N LEU A 309 -22.33 -6.97 -2.41
CA LEU A 309 -22.03 -7.34 -3.79
C LEU A 309 -23.28 -7.85 -4.53
N SER A 310 -24.10 -8.68 -3.87
CA SER A 310 -25.32 -9.22 -4.48
C SER A 310 -26.37 -8.13 -4.77
N ARG A 311 -26.53 -7.14 -3.88
CA ARG A 311 -27.43 -6.00 -4.06
C ARG A 311 -26.95 -5.03 -5.14
N ASN A 312 -25.63 -4.88 -5.29
CA ASN A 312 -25.02 -3.93 -6.24
C ASN A 312 -24.51 -4.60 -7.52
N ARG A 313 -24.86 -5.87 -7.77
CA ARG A 313 -24.32 -6.68 -8.87
C ARG A 313 -24.55 -6.06 -10.27
N ARG A 314 -25.65 -5.32 -10.44
CA ARG A 314 -25.98 -4.62 -11.69
C ARG A 314 -25.06 -3.43 -11.96
N GLU A 315 -24.53 -2.79 -10.92
CA GLU A 315 -23.63 -1.63 -11.07
C GLU A 315 -22.18 -2.06 -11.29
N ILE A 316 -21.80 -3.24 -10.80
CA ILE A 316 -20.40 -3.66 -10.76
C ILE A 316 -19.93 -4.26 -12.10
N HIS A 317 -20.86 -4.68 -12.98
CA HIS A 317 -20.57 -5.29 -14.30
C HIS A 317 -19.39 -6.29 -14.29
N ALA A 318 -19.22 -7.01 -13.16
CA ALA A 318 -18.04 -7.84 -12.96
C ALA A 318 -17.99 -8.96 -14.00
N THR A 319 -16.89 -8.99 -14.73
CA THR A 319 -16.49 -10.08 -15.60
C THR A 319 -16.30 -11.37 -14.81
N ASN A 320 -16.37 -12.53 -15.47
CA ASN A 320 -16.07 -13.82 -14.85
C ASN A 320 -14.66 -13.87 -14.24
N LYS A 321 -13.71 -13.09 -14.80
CA LYS A 321 -12.34 -12.95 -14.25
C LYS A 321 -12.37 -12.24 -12.91
N GLU A 322 -13.10 -11.12 -12.80
CA GLU A 322 -13.24 -10.37 -11.55
C GLU A 322 -13.90 -11.20 -10.46
N ILE A 323 -14.95 -11.97 -10.79
CA ILE A 323 -15.60 -12.88 -9.83
C ILE A 323 -14.61 -13.92 -9.28
N LYS A 324 -13.79 -14.54 -10.15
CA LYS A 324 -12.75 -15.49 -9.72
C LYS A 324 -11.72 -14.84 -8.79
N ASN A 325 -11.34 -13.61 -9.08
CA ASN A 325 -10.39 -12.86 -8.25
C ASN A 325 -11.00 -12.48 -6.89
N ILE A 326 -12.27 -12.09 -6.85
CA ILE A 326 -13.03 -11.88 -5.61
C ILE A 326 -13.00 -13.15 -4.74
N ILE A 327 -13.36 -14.30 -5.32
CA ILE A 327 -13.34 -15.59 -4.60
C ILE A 327 -11.93 -15.90 -4.08
N LYS A 328 -10.89 -15.65 -4.89
CA LYS A 328 -9.50 -15.87 -4.48
C LYS A 328 -9.11 -15.01 -3.27
N ILE A 329 -9.49 -13.73 -3.26
CA ILE A 329 -9.20 -12.82 -2.13
C ILE A 329 -9.99 -13.24 -0.88
N ILE A 330 -11.28 -13.58 -1.03
CA ILE A 330 -12.11 -14.06 0.07
C ILE A 330 -11.50 -15.33 0.69
N ASN A 331 -11.15 -16.32 -0.13
CA ASN A 331 -10.51 -17.55 0.35
C ASN A 331 -9.19 -17.25 1.06
N TYR A 332 -8.39 -16.32 0.54
CA TYR A 332 -7.14 -15.89 1.18
C TYR A 332 -7.35 -15.20 2.53
N CYS A 333 -8.51 -14.61 2.79
CA CYS A 333 -8.83 -14.02 4.09
C CYS A 333 -9.27 -15.08 5.11
N ILE A 334 -9.83 -16.20 4.65
CA ILE A 334 -10.30 -17.29 5.51
C ILE A 334 -9.16 -18.23 5.90
N THR A 335 -8.15 -18.40 5.04
CA THR A 335 -6.97 -19.26 5.25
C THR A 335 -5.80 -18.52 5.85
#